data_AF-A0A4Y2HUB8-F1
#
_entry.id   AF-A0A4Y2HUB8-F1
#
_cell.length_a   1.000
_cell.length_b   1.000
_cell.length_c   1.000
_cell.angle_alpha   90.00
_cell.angle_beta   90.00
_cell.angle_gamma   90.00
#
_symmetry.space_group_name_H-M   'P 1'
#
loop_
_entity.id
_entity.type
_entity.pdbx_description
1 polymer ?
#
loop_
_entity_poly.entity_id
_entity_poly.type
_entity_poly.pdbx_seq_one_letter_code
_entity_poly.pdbx_strand_id
1 'polypeptide(L)'
;MNPFGSADNITVDGTSVKLPVSTGNPASLSPTATFQKPYWMPDEEADSCLNCGVKFSQFRRRHHCRNCGKIFCSKCCVEKISLPHFGINEPEKVCNNCKLTVELMNKAKSSDMEEKYEAVIGLCSLLKNTAGLSKVVECGGINTMLSMAVNGNNKIKVAVASALHCLAQSMMLNSFLVEVGCLKVLKNFLLSNSNCTELVSDSLSALNLLCMDANIRVEVLKEGMVEALLAVVVSSSGVVSVFASRVLQLLVCNFEYHEFILKNHRGIISELFDALENEDLQMQACVTKILMYFSAGSLPFREMIIQEDVSRDFPLLFLLKGSSQGVLVHVACIVANLAVSVNENYMNRYITGMCELLTCVKQENEELLSQIGRGLANFAENSSSALHMIHHLPIIVSSLLKSSFEAPRIHACRLIVLLFSSEFPVALDVLSQSGLDEFIATVFDLPGITDTINSLFLRKVSRLSVCQK
;
A
#
# COMPACT_ATOMS: atom_id res chain seq x y z
N MET A 1 22.39 16.39 -7.29
CA MET A 1 21.08 16.96 -7.63
C MET A 1 20.09 16.42 -6.63
N ASN A 2 19.36 17.30 -5.93
CA ASN A 2 18.30 16.89 -5.00
C ASN A 2 17.23 16.14 -5.83
N PRO A 3 16.86 14.88 -5.52
CA PRO A 3 15.82 14.18 -6.27
C PRO A 3 14.45 14.87 -6.15
N PHE A 4 14.29 15.76 -5.17
CA PHE A 4 13.11 16.61 -4.97
C PHE A 4 13.39 18.02 -5.45
N GLY A 5 13.40 18.25 -6.76
CA GLY A 5 13.34 19.61 -7.30
C GLY A 5 12.04 20.29 -6.87
N SER A 6 11.97 20.79 -5.64
CA SER A 6 10.81 21.50 -5.15
C SER A 6 10.78 22.87 -5.82
N ALA A 7 9.78 23.10 -6.65
CA ALA A 7 9.33 24.48 -6.84
C ALA A 7 9.07 25.06 -5.44
N ASP A 8 9.65 26.21 -5.12
CA ASP A 8 9.43 26.90 -3.83
C ASP A 8 7.94 27.14 -3.55
N ASN A 9 7.10 27.06 -4.59
CA ASN A 9 5.67 27.23 -4.51
C ASN A 9 4.94 26.01 -5.09
N ILE A 10 3.88 25.60 -4.40
CA ILE A 10 2.89 24.64 -4.88
C ILE A 10 1.55 25.32 -5.05
N THR A 11 0.59 24.66 -5.72
CA THR A 11 -0.78 25.16 -5.86
C THR A 11 -1.74 24.26 -5.10
N VAL A 12 -2.45 24.80 -4.11
CA VAL A 12 -3.48 24.10 -3.34
C VAL A 12 -4.80 24.82 -3.59
N ASP A 13 -5.79 24.12 -4.16
CA ASP A 13 -7.11 24.68 -4.53
C ASP A 13 -7.01 26.01 -5.30
N GLY A 14 -6.09 26.09 -6.27
CA GLY A 14 -5.84 27.30 -7.06
C GLY A 14 -5.06 28.41 -6.34
N THR A 15 -4.72 28.24 -5.07
CA THR A 15 -3.90 29.18 -4.29
C THR A 15 -2.43 28.78 -4.34
N SER A 16 -1.55 29.71 -4.70
CA SER A 16 -0.11 29.50 -4.60
C SER A 16 0.33 29.54 -3.14
N VAL A 17 1.00 28.47 -2.68
CA VAL A 17 1.50 28.30 -1.32
C VAL A 17 3.01 28.15 -1.38
N LYS A 18 3.73 29.03 -0.68
CA LYS A 18 5.19 28.95 -0.58
C LYS A 18 5.60 27.95 0.51
N LEU A 19 6.41 26.97 0.16
CA LEU A 19 6.93 26.01 1.13
C LEU A 19 8.06 26.65 1.96
N PRO A 20 8.08 26.42 3.29
CA PRO A 20 9.14 26.94 4.15
C PRO A 20 10.44 26.17 3.89
N VAL A 21 11.55 26.89 3.73
CA VAL A 21 12.88 26.28 3.57
C VAL A 21 13.50 26.09 4.94
N SER A 22 13.72 24.83 5.36
CA SER A 22 14.43 24.54 6.61
C SER A 22 15.92 24.86 6.48
N THR A 23 16.52 25.42 7.53
CA THR A 23 17.97 25.67 7.60
C THR A 23 18.78 24.46 8.06
N GLY A 24 18.09 23.38 8.45
CA GLY A 24 18.70 22.11 8.85
C GLY A 24 17.94 20.93 8.23
N ASN A 25 18.06 19.74 8.83
CA ASN A 25 17.28 18.59 8.37
C ASN A 25 15.78 18.83 8.64
N PRO A 26 14.92 18.94 7.61
CA PRO A 26 13.48 19.20 7.79
C PRO A 26 12.77 18.08 8.56
N ALA A 27 13.27 16.84 8.49
CA ALA A 27 12.76 15.67 9.23
C ALA A 27 13.36 15.51 10.64
N SER A 28 14.11 16.51 11.15
CA SER A 28 14.70 16.45 12.51
C SER A 28 13.65 16.44 13.62
N LEU A 29 12.41 16.86 13.33
CA LEU A 29 11.30 16.98 14.30
C LEU A 29 11.68 17.78 15.55
N SER A 30 12.64 18.70 15.42
CA SER A 30 13.13 19.50 16.54
C SER A 30 12.17 20.65 16.86
N PRO A 31 11.88 20.92 18.16
CA PRO A 31 11.12 22.11 18.57
C PRO A 31 11.86 23.43 18.29
N THR A 32 13.16 23.36 18.00
CA THR A 32 14.01 24.49 17.64
C THR A 32 14.28 24.59 16.15
N ALA A 33 13.50 23.92 15.30
CA ALA A 33 13.65 24.03 13.85
C ALA A 33 13.60 25.50 13.42
N THR A 34 14.65 25.93 12.72
CA THR A 34 14.77 27.27 12.16
C THR A 34 14.58 27.23 10.65
N PHE A 35 13.84 28.19 10.13
CA PHE A 35 13.56 28.35 8.71
C PHE A 35 14.31 29.55 8.14
N GLN A 36 14.51 29.54 6.83
CA GLN A 36 15.03 30.68 6.11
C GLN A 36 14.04 31.85 6.23
N LYS A 37 14.57 33.05 6.51
CA LYS A 37 13.77 34.28 6.53
C LYS A 37 13.10 34.50 5.18
N PRO A 38 11.88 35.08 5.15
CA PRO A 38 11.15 35.31 3.91
C PRO A 38 11.89 36.30 2.99
N TYR A 39 11.50 36.30 1.71
CA TYR A 39 11.87 37.38 0.79
C TYR A 39 11.42 38.72 1.36
N TRP A 40 12.36 39.64 1.50
CA TRP A 40 12.07 40.99 1.98
C TRP A 40 11.65 41.86 0.80
N MET A 41 10.35 42.11 0.69
CA MET A 41 9.79 42.86 -0.44
C MET A 41 10.36 44.29 -0.48
N PRO A 42 10.99 44.71 -1.59
CA PRO A 42 11.38 46.10 -1.85
C PRO A 42 10.19 47.05 -1.78
N ASP A 43 10.43 48.28 -1.34
CA ASP A 43 9.36 49.29 -1.18
C ASP A 43 8.70 49.67 -2.51
N GLU A 44 9.45 49.55 -3.60
CA GLU A 44 9.04 49.85 -4.97
C GLU A 44 8.07 48.81 -5.53
N GLU A 45 8.05 47.59 -4.98
CA GLU A 45 7.14 46.52 -5.39
C GLU A 45 5.73 46.67 -4.77
N ALA A 46 5.55 47.58 -3.82
CA ALA A 46 4.27 47.80 -3.13
C ALA A 46 3.82 49.26 -3.14
N ASP A 47 2.90 49.57 -4.05
CA ASP A 47 2.22 50.88 -4.11
C ASP A 47 1.04 50.99 -3.14
N SER A 48 0.55 49.86 -2.63
CA SER A 48 -0.57 49.78 -1.69
C SER A 48 -0.38 48.70 -0.64
N CYS A 49 -1.11 48.83 0.47
CA CYS A 49 -1.08 47.85 1.55
C CYS A 49 -1.57 46.48 1.06
N LEU A 50 -0.75 45.43 1.23
CA LEU A 50 -1.08 44.06 0.79
C LEU A 50 -2.17 43.36 1.62
N ASN A 51 -2.80 44.07 2.56
CA ASN A 51 -3.97 43.57 3.27
C ASN A 51 -5.24 44.37 2.93
N CYS A 52 -5.19 45.70 2.98
CA CYS A 52 -6.38 46.54 2.78
C CYS A 52 -6.46 47.23 1.42
N GLY A 53 -5.45 47.09 0.56
CA GLY A 53 -5.40 47.67 -0.78
C GLY A 53 -5.24 49.20 -0.83
N VAL A 54 -5.20 49.89 0.31
CA VAL A 54 -5.07 51.36 0.35
C VAL A 54 -3.66 51.79 -0.07
N LYS A 55 -3.56 52.71 -1.05
CA LYS A 55 -2.31 53.26 -1.56
C LYS A 55 -1.47 53.93 -0.47
N PHE A 56 -0.16 53.74 -0.53
CA PHE A 56 0.78 54.43 0.36
C PHE A 56 0.92 55.91 -0.03
N SER A 57 1.29 56.74 0.95
CA SER A 57 1.49 58.18 0.76
C SER A 57 2.46 58.73 1.81
N GLN A 58 2.77 60.03 1.76
CA GLN A 58 3.62 60.67 2.78
C GLN A 58 3.05 60.55 4.21
N PHE A 59 1.73 60.39 4.36
CA PHE A 59 1.07 60.20 5.66
C PHE A 59 0.73 58.74 5.96
N ARG A 60 0.75 57.86 4.95
CA ARG A 60 0.58 56.41 5.12
C ARG A 60 1.87 55.71 4.73
N ARG A 61 2.72 55.50 5.72
CA ARG A 61 4.03 54.86 5.56
C ARG A 61 3.93 53.35 5.40
N ARG A 62 4.94 52.78 4.76
CA ARG A 62 5.15 51.35 4.56
C ARG A 62 5.68 50.70 5.83
N HIS A 63 5.21 49.47 6.12
CA HIS A 63 5.69 48.64 7.21
C HIS A 63 5.77 47.19 6.77
N HIS A 64 6.96 46.60 6.87
CA HIS A 64 7.14 45.19 6.59
C HIS A 64 6.67 44.31 7.75
N CYS A 65 6.06 43.19 7.39
CA CYS A 65 5.87 42.08 8.32
C CYS A 65 7.15 41.27 8.37
N ARG A 66 7.76 41.13 9.55
CA ARG A 66 9.00 40.36 9.73
C ARG A 66 8.79 38.85 9.55
N ASN A 67 7.54 38.38 9.61
CA ASN A 67 7.21 36.98 9.37
C ASN A 67 7.07 36.60 7.88
N CYS A 68 6.44 37.45 7.06
CA CYS A 68 6.22 37.12 5.63
C CYS A 68 6.94 38.03 4.64
N GLY A 69 7.66 39.06 5.13
CA GLY A 69 8.45 39.99 4.31
C GLY A 69 7.65 40.98 3.45
N LYS A 70 6.32 40.85 3.41
CA LYS A 70 5.39 41.73 2.65
C LYS A 70 5.16 43.07 3.34
N ILE A 71 4.70 44.07 2.58
CA ILE A 71 4.50 45.46 3.00
C ILE A 71 3.03 45.79 3.31
N PHE A 72 2.80 46.46 4.45
CA PHE A 72 1.50 46.80 5.01
C PHE A 72 1.47 48.23 5.56
N CYS A 73 0.27 48.75 5.81
CA CYS A 73 0.09 50.01 6.56
C CYS A 73 0.05 49.78 8.07
N SER A 74 0.14 50.85 8.86
CA SER A 74 0.22 50.78 10.33
C SER A 74 -0.97 50.07 10.96
N LYS A 75 -2.16 50.17 10.37
CA LYS A 75 -3.38 49.48 10.82
C LYS A 75 -3.39 47.97 10.55
N CYS A 76 -2.58 47.50 9.59
CA CYS A 76 -2.54 46.08 9.20
C CYS A 76 -1.29 45.35 9.69
N CYS A 77 -0.39 46.07 10.38
CA CYS A 77 0.87 45.56 10.94
C CYS A 77 1.16 46.35 12.22
N VAL A 78 0.35 46.06 13.25
CA VAL A 78 0.33 46.78 14.53
C VAL A 78 1.23 46.08 15.54
N GLU A 79 1.04 44.77 15.69
CA GLU A 79 1.58 43.99 16.79
C GLU A 79 3.06 43.66 16.60
N LYS A 80 3.75 43.47 17.72
CA LYS A 80 5.10 42.93 17.76
C LYS A 80 5.10 41.59 18.47
N ILE A 81 5.58 40.55 17.79
CA ILE A 81 5.63 39.18 18.29
C ILE A 81 7.02 38.60 18.01
N SER A 82 7.56 37.82 18.93
CA SER A 82 8.82 37.09 18.71
C SER A 82 8.67 36.09 17.56
N LEU A 83 9.74 35.89 16.77
CA LEU A 83 9.78 34.94 15.65
C LEU A 83 10.92 33.92 15.83
N PRO A 84 10.86 33.04 16.86
CA PRO A 84 12.00 32.17 17.17
C PRO A 84 12.23 31.10 16.09
N HIS A 85 11.22 30.80 15.26
CA HIS A 85 11.37 29.95 14.07
C HIS A 85 12.26 30.57 12.98
N PHE A 86 12.60 31.86 13.07
CA PHE A 86 13.64 32.51 12.27
C PHE A 86 14.89 32.87 13.09
N GLY A 87 15.01 32.34 14.31
CA GLY A 87 16.08 32.70 15.25
C GLY A 87 15.97 34.12 15.80
N ILE A 88 14.77 34.72 15.79
CA ILE A 88 14.53 36.08 16.28
C ILE A 88 13.70 36.01 17.57
N ASN A 89 14.35 36.17 18.71
CA ASN A 89 13.67 36.13 20.01
C ASN A 89 13.02 37.47 20.38
N GLU A 90 13.51 38.58 19.82
CA GLU A 90 12.95 39.90 20.09
C GLU A 90 11.60 40.11 19.37
N PRO A 91 10.63 40.81 19.99
CA PRO A 91 9.34 41.09 19.37
C PRO A 91 9.47 41.98 18.12
N GLU A 92 9.01 41.47 16.98
CA GLU A 92 9.09 42.12 15.68
C GLU A 92 7.72 42.32 15.05
N LYS A 93 7.61 43.30 14.15
CA LYS A 93 6.32 43.63 13.52
C LYS A 93 5.74 42.44 12.74
N VAL A 94 4.49 42.08 13.04
CA VAL A 94 3.75 41.02 12.35
C VAL A 94 2.43 41.56 11.82
N CYS A 95 2.10 41.24 10.56
CA CYS A 95 0.83 41.64 9.97
C CYS A 95 -0.34 40.83 10.52
N ASN A 96 -1.56 41.36 10.41
CA ASN A 96 -2.77 40.73 10.92
C ASN A 96 -2.98 39.29 10.40
N ASN A 97 -2.54 39.02 9.16
CA ASN A 97 -2.69 37.70 8.54
C ASN A 97 -1.65 36.67 9.04
N CYS A 98 -0.50 37.13 9.56
CA CYS A 98 0.51 36.25 10.17
C CYS A 98 0.31 36.11 11.69
N LYS A 99 -0.33 37.10 12.32
CA LYS A 99 -0.45 37.24 13.78
C LYS A 99 -0.87 35.93 14.45
N LEU A 100 -2.04 35.41 14.08
CA LEU A 100 -2.64 34.26 14.72
C LEU A 100 -1.75 33.00 14.60
N THR A 101 -1.25 32.69 13.41
CA THR A 101 -0.39 31.51 13.19
C THR A 101 0.90 31.61 14.01
N VAL A 102 1.53 32.78 14.07
CA VAL A 102 2.76 33.00 14.85
C VAL A 102 2.48 32.90 16.36
N GLU A 103 1.37 33.45 16.84
CA GLU A 103 0.97 33.34 18.25
C GLU A 103 0.76 31.87 18.64
N LEU A 104 0.06 31.09 17.83
CA LEU A 104 -0.14 29.65 18.05
C LEU A 104 1.21 28.90 18.05
N MET A 105 2.10 29.20 17.10
CA MET A 105 3.44 28.60 17.06
C MET A 105 4.32 28.96 18.26
N ASN A 106 4.19 30.15 18.81
CA ASN A 106 4.90 30.51 20.04
C ASN A 106 4.28 29.82 21.25
N LYS A 107 2.95 29.72 21.31
CA LYS A 107 2.22 29.00 22.35
C LYS A 107 2.55 27.51 22.37
N ALA A 108 2.78 26.90 21.20
CA ALA A 108 3.28 25.54 21.07
C ALA A 108 4.63 25.28 21.76
N LYS A 109 5.42 26.33 22.05
CA LYS A 109 6.71 26.25 22.75
C LYS A 109 6.58 26.44 24.26
N SER A 110 5.38 26.70 24.78
CA SER A 110 5.12 26.79 26.21
C SER A 110 5.55 25.52 26.94
N SER A 111 5.85 25.61 28.24
CA SER A 111 6.01 24.42 29.08
C SER A 111 4.67 23.78 29.43
N ASP A 112 3.57 24.54 29.38
CA ASP A 112 2.24 24.04 29.73
C ASP A 112 1.63 23.18 28.61
N MET A 113 1.11 22.01 28.99
CA MET A 113 0.51 21.05 28.06
C MET A 113 -0.86 21.48 27.55
N GLU A 114 -1.63 22.24 28.34
CA GLU A 114 -2.91 22.74 27.87
C GLU A 114 -2.71 23.85 26.84
N GLU A 115 -1.78 24.78 27.09
CA GLU A 115 -1.39 25.77 26.09
C GLU A 115 -0.89 25.13 24.78
N LYS A 116 -0.08 24.08 24.87
CA LYS A 116 0.33 23.28 23.71
C LYS A 116 -0.85 22.68 22.97
N TYR A 117 -1.78 22.07 23.69
CA TYR A 117 -2.96 21.49 23.07
C TYR A 117 -3.82 22.54 22.36
N GLU A 118 -4.07 23.69 22.99
CA GLU A 118 -4.77 24.82 22.38
C GLU A 118 -4.05 25.35 21.13
N ALA A 119 -2.72 25.40 21.15
CA ALA A 119 -1.93 25.78 19.99
C ALA A 119 -2.16 24.83 18.80
N VAL A 120 -2.11 23.51 19.04
CA VAL A 120 -2.33 22.50 17.99
C VAL A 120 -3.75 22.60 17.45
N ILE A 121 -4.77 22.66 18.30
CA ILE A 121 -6.16 22.79 17.86
C ILE A 121 -6.38 24.07 17.04
N GLY A 122 -5.77 25.18 17.46
CA GLY A 122 -5.81 26.43 16.70
C GLY A 122 -5.19 26.27 15.32
N LEU A 123 -4.03 25.61 15.22
CA LEU A 123 -3.38 25.35 13.93
C LEU A 123 -4.24 24.42 13.05
N CYS A 124 -4.80 23.33 13.61
CA CYS A 124 -5.70 22.43 12.89
C CYS A 124 -6.95 23.14 12.38
N SER A 125 -7.51 24.07 13.15
CA SER A 125 -8.67 24.87 12.73
C SER A 125 -8.36 25.72 11.49
N LEU A 126 -7.15 26.27 11.39
CA LEU A 126 -6.72 27.05 10.23
C LEU A 126 -6.58 26.21 8.96
N LEU A 127 -6.33 24.90 9.07
CA LEU A 127 -6.22 24.00 7.91
C LEU A 127 -7.55 23.77 7.18
N LYS A 128 -8.69 24.08 7.82
CA LYS A 128 -10.03 23.82 7.25
C LYS A 128 -10.38 24.69 6.03
N ASN A 129 -9.59 25.73 5.75
CA ASN A 129 -9.75 26.55 4.55
C ASN A 129 -8.40 26.84 3.91
N THR A 130 -8.39 27.05 2.60
CA THR A 130 -7.17 27.19 1.80
C THR A 130 -6.29 28.38 2.23
N ALA A 131 -6.89 29.49 2.65
CA ALA A 131 -6.14 30.67 3.09
C ALA A 131 -5.38 30.42 4.41
N GLY A 132 -6.04 29.80 5.38
CA GLY A 132 -5.42 29.39 6.65
C GLY A 132 -4.39 28.28 6.45
N LEU A 133 -4.69 27.29 5.61
CA LEU A 133 -3.73 26.23 5.24
C LEU A 133 -2.45 26.82 4.66
N SER A 134 -2.57 27.70 3.66
CA SER A 134 -1.42 28.38 3.05
C SER A 134 -0.57 29.07 4.12
N LYS A 135 -1.22 29.75 5.07
CA LYS A 135 -0.54 30.42 6.16
C LYS A 135 0.20 29.48 7.11
N VAL A 136 -0.45 28.38 7.51
CA VAL A 136 0.15 27.36 8.38
C VAL A 136 1.36 26.71 7.71
N VAL A 137 1.26 26.38 6.42
CA VAL A 137 2.38 25.83 5.64
C VAL A 137 3.53 26.84 5.55
N GLU A 138 3.27 28.05 5.04
CA GLU A 138 4.28 29.10 4.84
C GLU A 138 5.07 29.46 6.12
N CYS A 139 4.41 29.39 7.28
CA CYS A 139 5.04 29.74 8.55
C CYS A 139 5.80 28.58 9.22
N GLY A 140 5.75 27.36 8.68
CA GLY A 140 6.34 26.17 9.33
C GLY A 140 5.47 25.61 10.46
N GLY A 141 4.16 25.87 10.43
CA GLY A 141 3.21 25.35 11.41
C GLY A 141 3.07 23.83 11.36
N ILE A 142 3.26 23.20 10.20
CA ILE A 142 3.29 21.74 10.07
C ILE A 142 4.44 21.13 10.86
N ASN A 143 5.67 21.65 10.68
CA ASN A 143 6.83 21.20 11.45
C ASN A 143 6.62 21.38 12.97
N THR A 144 5.97 22.47 13.37
CA THR A 144 5.61 22.72 14.77
C THR A 144 4.69 21.62 15.30
N MET A 145 3.60 21.31 14.58
CA MET A 145 2.69 20.22 14.96
C MET A 145 3.40 18.86 15.03
N LEU A 146 4.25 18.54 14.05
CA LEU A 146 5.00 17.28 14.03
C LEU A 146 5.98 17.17 15.22
N SER A 147 6.70 18.24 15.54
CA SER A 147 7.56 18.30 16.73
C SER A 147 6.76 18.09 18.02
N MET A 148 5.56 18.68 18.12
CA MET A 148 4.70 18.52 19.30
C MET A 148 4.17 17.10 19.45
N ALA A 149 3.89 16.41 18.35
CA ALA A 149 3.44 15.03 18.35
C ALA A 149 4.45 14.05 18.98
N VAL A 150 5.75 14.32 18.84
CA VAL A 150 6.81 13.44 19.37
C VAL A 150 6.73 13.33 20.90
N ASN A 151 6.53 14.44 21.60
CA ASN A 151 6.53 14.52 23.07
C ASN A 151 5.15 14.86 23.66
N GLY A 152 4.11 14.89 22.82
CA GLY A 152 2.76 15.28 23.20
C GLY A 152 2.00 14.16 23.92
N ASN A 153 0.98 14.55 24.67
CA ASN A 153 -0.01 13.61 25.20
C ASN A 153 -0.92 13.07 24.07
N ASN A 154 -1.80 12.11 24.39
CA ASN A 154 -2.68 11.50 23.39
C ASN A 154 -3.60 12.51 22.69
N LYS A 155 -4.04 13.59 23.38
CA LYS A 155 -4.87 14.63 22.76
C LYS A 155 -4.14 15.36 21.64
N ILE A 156 -2.86 15.72 21.87
CA ILE A 156 -2.01 16.33 20.85
C ILE A 156 -1.79 15.36 19.69
N LYS A 157 -1.47 14.08 19.98
CA LYS A 157 -1.24 13.08 18.94
C LYS A 157 -2.45 12.88 18.03
N VAL A 158 -3.65 12.77 18.61
CA VAL A 158 -4.92 12.65 17.86
C VAL A 158 -5.14 13.87 16.97
N ALA A 159 -5.00 15.08 17.52
CA ALA A 159 -5.16 16.31 16.76
C ALA A 159 -4.17 16.42 15.59
N VAL A 160 -2.91 16.00 15.79
CA VAL A 160 -1.90 15.98 14.74
C VAL A 160 -2.17 14.90 13.70
N ALA A 161 -2.60 13.69 14.09
CA ALA A 161 -2.98 12.65 13.14
C ALA A 161 -4.14 13.09 12.24
N SER A 162 -5.16 13.71 12.82
CA SER A 162 -6.29 14.29 12.08
C SER A 162 -5.86 15.39 11.12
N ALA A 163 -4.94 16.28 11.56
CA ALA A 163 -4.37 17.30 10.69
C ALA A 163 -3.58 16.70 9.52
N LEU A 164 -2.78 15.66 9.76
CA LEU A 164 -2.03 14.97 8.70
C LEU A 164 -2.94 14.28 7.71
N HIS A 165 -4.01 13.64 8.17
CA HIS A 165 -5.04 13.08 7.30
C HIS A 165 -5.66 14.19 6.42
N CYS A 166 -6.06 15.33 7.01
CA CYS A 166 -6.65 16.43 6.26
C CYS A 166 -5.67 17.03 5.23
N LEU A 167 -4.39 17.19 5.58
CA LEU A 167 -3.34 17.69 4.69
C LEU A 167 -3.05 16.71 3.55
N ALA A 168 -3.04 15.40 3.82
CA ALA A 168 -2.74 14.36 2.84
C ALA A 168 -3.80 14.22 1.73
N GLN A 169 -4.98 14.83 1.90
CA GLN A 169 -5.99 14.91 0.84
C GLN A 169 -5.53 15.78 -0.34
N SER A 170 -4.60 16.71 -0.12
CA SER A 170 -3.99 17.50 -1.18
C SER A 170 -2.72 16.82 -1.67
N MET A 171 -2.78 16.17 -2.84
CA MET A 171 -1.63 15.50 -3.46
C MET A 171 -0.40 16.41 -3.61
N MET A 172 -0.63 17.72 -3.80
CA MET A 172 0.43 18.73 -3.95
C MET A 172 1.25 18.94 -2.67
N LEU A 173 0.69 18.61 -1.49
CA LEU A 173 1.40 18.70 -0.21
C LEU A 173 2.14 17.42 0.16
N ASN A 174 1.78 16.27 -0.42
CA ASN A 174 2.23 14.97 0.07
C ASN A 174 3.75 14.81 0.07
N SER A 175 4.44 15.28 -0.98
CA SER A 175 5.92 15.27 -1.02
C SER A 175 6.53 16.12 0.09
N PHE A 176 5.96 17.31 0.35
CA PHE A 176 6.41 18.18 1.43
C PHE A 176 6.15 17.56 2.81
N LEU A 177 4.99 16.93 3.03
CA LEU A 177 4.68 16.24 4.29
C LEU A 177 5.71 15.16 4.61
N VAL A 178 6.10 14.37 3.61
CA VAL A 178 7.13 13.34 3.73
C VAL A 178 8.48 13.97 4.06
N GLU A 179 8.86 15.03 3.35
CA GLU A 179 10.12 15.76 3.56
C GLU A 179 10.25 16.31 5.00
N VAL A 180 9.17 16.82 5.58
CA VAL A 180 9.18 17.35 6.96
C VAL A 180 9.08 16.26 8.04
N GLY A 181 9.07 14.98 7.65
CA GLY A 181 9.13 13.84 8.57
C GLY A 181 7.78 13.34 9.07
N CYS A 182 6.69 13.52 8.30
CA CYS A 182 5.37 13.00 8.72
C CYS A 182 5.38 11.47 8.89
N LEU A 183 6.11 10.73 8.05
CA LEU A 183 6.16 9.26 8.08
C LEU A 183 6.71 8.74 9.41
N LYS A 184 7.75 9.39 9.94
CA LYS A 184 8.32 9.06 11.25
C LYS A 184 7.31 9.24 12.37
N VAL A 185 6.51 10.31 12.32
CA VAL A 185 5.45 10.56 13.31
C VAL A 185 4.33 9.53 13.19
N LEU A 186 3.87 9.24 11.97
CA LEU A 186 2.84 8.23 11.71
C LEU A 186 3.28 6.83 12.18
N LYS A 187 4.53 6.43 11.89
CA LYS A 187 5.12 5.18 12.37
C LYS A 187 5.06 5.08 13.89
N ASN A 188 5.50 6.14 14.59
CA ASN A 188 5.47 6.19 16.04
C ASN A 188 4.05 6.13 16.62
N PHE A 189 3.06 6.71 15.93
CA PHE A 189 1.67 6.62 16.34
C PHE A 189 1.13 5.19 16.25
N LEU A 190 1.39 4.50 15.13
CA LEU A 190 0.97 3.11 14.94
C LEU A 190 1.65 2.15 15.94
N LEU A 191 2.91 2.40 16.30
CA LEU A 191 3.65 1.59 17.29
C LEU A 191 3.35 1.95 18.75
N SER A 192 2.54 2.98 19.02
CA SER A 192 2.44 3.54 20.38
C SER A 192 1.67 2.71 21.42
N ASN A 193 1.25 1.47 21.11
CA ASN A 193 0.37 0.63 21.96
C ASN A 193 -0.81 1.42 22.55
N SER A 194 -1.33 2.38 21.79
CA SER A 194 -2.39 3.27 22.25
C SER A 194 -3.74 2.61 22.04
N ASN A 195 -4.56 2.52 23.08
CA ASN A 195 -5.97 2.11 22.97
C ASN A 195 -6.85 3.17 22.26
N CYS A 196 -6.25 4.24 21.73
CA CYS A 196 -6.97 5.29 21.03
C CYS A 196 -7.17 4.93 19.55
N THR A 197 -8.32 4.34 19.25
CA THR A 197 -8.74 3.96 17.89
C THR A 197 -8.69 5.13 16.91
N GLU A 198 -9.06 6.33 17.36
CA GLU A 198 -9.04 7.55 16.53
C GLU A 198 -7.63 7.89 16.04
N LEU A 199 -6.64 7.83 16.93
CA LEU A 199 -5.23 8.07 16.59
C LEU A 199 -4.75 7.11 15.49
N VAL A 200 -5.02 5.82 15.66
CA VAL A 200 -4.60 4.79 14.70
C VAL A 200 -5.35 4.95 13.38
N SER A 201 -6.66 5.17 13.42
CA SER A 201 -7.51 5.33 12.22
C SER A 201 -7.11 6.54 11.37
N ASP A 202 -6.88 7.70 11.98
CA ASP A 202 -6.43 8.88 11.24
C ASP A 202 -5.02 8.70 10.69
N SER A 203 -4.14 8.02 11.45
CA SER A 203 -2.79 7.69 10.97
C SER A 203 -2.82 6.79 9.74
N LEU A 204 -3.65 5.75 9.76
CA LEU A 204 -3.86 4.85 8.62
C LEU A 204 -4.51 5.58 7.44
N SER A 205 -5.44 6.51 7.69
CA SER A 205 -6.08 7.32 6.65
C SER A 205 -5.08 8.23 5.93
N ALA A 206 -4.23 8.93 6.69
CA ALA A 206 -3.15 9.74 6.13
C ALA A 206 -2.20 8.87 5.30
N LEU A 207 -1.78 7.71 5.84
CA LEU A 207 -0.86 6.80 5.15
C LEU A 207 -1.46 6.22 3.87
N ASN A 208 -2.75 5.87 3.88
CA ASN A 208 -3.46 5.39 2.68
C ASN A 208 -3.41 6.43 1.54
N LEU A 209 -3.68 7.70 1.84
CA LEU A 209 -3.62 8.79 0.85
C LEU A 209 -2.19 9.02 0.35
N LEU A 210 -1.20 8.99 1.24
CA LEU A 210 0.21 9.12 0.89
C LEU A 210 0.68 7.99 -0.04
N CYS A 211 0.25 6.75 0.22
CA CYS A 211 0.60 5.58 -0.58
C CYS A 211 -0.02 5.55 -1.99
N MET A 212 -0.90 6.48 -2.34
CA MET A 212 -1.40 6.60 -3.72
C MET A 212 -0.29 7.03 -4.69
N ASP A 213 0.71 7.76 -4.21
CA ASP A 213 1.90 8.14 -4.99
C ASP A 213 2.98 7.04 -4.91
N ALA A 214 3.44 6.57 -6.07
CA ALA A 214 4.46 5.53 -6.18
C ALA A 214 5.81 5.93 -5.60
N ASN A 215 6.20 7.20 -5.71
CA ASN A 215 7.46 7.70 -5.15
C ASN A 215 7.39 7.71 -3.62
N ILE A 216 6.24 8.09 -3.07
CA ILE A 216 6.05 8.12 -1.61
C ILE A 216 6.01 6.71 -1.03
N ARG A 217 5.47 5.71 -1.74
CA ARG A 217 5.53 4.30 -1.28
C ARG A 217 6.97 3.84 -1.00
N VAL A 218 7.94 4.28 -1.80
CA VAL A 218 9.36 3.96 -1.57
C VAL A 218 9.86 4.58 -0.25
N GLU A 219 9.48 5.82 0.05
CA GLU A 219 9.84 6.47 1.31
C GLU A 219 9.12 5.85 2.52
N VAL A 220 7.86 5.44 2.36
CA VAL A 220 7.09 4.66 3.36
C VAL A 220 7.81 3.35 3.72
N LEU A 221 8.35 2.64 2.72
CA LEU A 221 9.14 1.42 2.94
C LEU A 221 10.45 1.73 3.68
N LYS A 222 11.19 2.75 3.25
CA LYS A 222 12.48 3.15 3.86
C LYS A 222 12.33 3.55 5.33
N GLU A 223 11.23 4.17 5.71
CA GLU A 223 10.94 4.52 7.11
C GLU A 223 10.66 3.28 8.00
N GLY A 224 10.47 2.10 7.40
CA GLY A 224 10.13 0.87 8.11
C GLY A 224 8.66 0.83 8.53
N MET A 225 7.76 1.34 7.69
CA MET A 225 6.32 1.37 7.98
C MET A 225 5.66 -0.01 7.97
N VAL A 226 6.27 -0.99 7.29
CA VAL A 226 5.73 -2.37 7.21
C VAL A 226 5.65 -3.01 8.59
N GLU A 227 6.69 -2.86 9.41
CA GLU A 227 6.72 -3.32 10.82
C GLU A 227 5.58 -2.69 11.62
N ALA A 228 5.37 -1.38 11.48
CA ALA A 228 4.32 -0.65 12.20
C ALA A 228 2.91 -1.04 11.75
N LEU A 229 2.70 -1.28 10.45
CA LEU A 229 1.43 -1.78 9.92
C LEU A 229 1.14 -3.20 10.43
N LEU A 230 2.14 -4.09 10.43
CA LEU A 230 1.99 -5.46 10.93
C LEU A 230 1.71 -5.50 12.43
N ALA A 231 2.38 -4.65 13.22
CA ALA A 231 2.08 -4.51 14.64
C ALA A 231 0.60 -4.19 14.86
N VAL A 232 0.01 -3.28 14.07
CA VAL A 232 -1.42 -2.97 14.15
C VAL A 232 -2.29 -4.13 13.68
N VAL A 233 -1.92 -4.80 12.58
CA VAL A 233 -2.61 -5.99 12.06
C VAL A 233 -2.68 -7.11 13.10
N VAL A 234 -1.61 -7.35 13.86
CA VAL A 234 -1.56 -8.46 14.82
C VAL A 234 -2.16 -8.10 16.19
N SER A 235 -1.98 -6.84 16.64
CA SER A 235 -2.37 -6.44 18.01
C SER A 235 -3.79 -5.84 18.12
N SER A 236 -4.41 -5.45 17.01
CA SER A 236 -5.75 -4.85 16.98
C SER A 236 -6.78 -5.83 16.44
N SER A 237 -8.07 -5.46 16.51
CA SER A 237 -9.14 -6.27 15.95
C SER A 237 -10.18 -5.41 15.21
N GLY A 238 -10.95 -6.07 14.35
CA GLY A 238 -12.05 -5.44 13.60
C GLY A 238 -11.56 -4.41 12.57
N VAL A 239 -12.23 -3.25 12.52
CA VAL A 239 -12.06 -2.28 11.43
C VAL A 239 -10.63 -1.74 11.32
N VAL A 240 -9.93 -1.58 12.44
CA VAL A 240 -8.56 -1.04 12.44
C VAL A 240 -7.56 -2.03 11.83
N SER A 241 -7.62 -3.31 12.24
CA SER A 241 -6.75 -4.37 11.72
C SER A 241 -6.97 -4.57 10.21
N VAL A 242 -8.25 -4.57 9.79
CA VAL A 242 -8.63 -4.62 8.38
C VAL A 242 -8.09 -3.42 7.60
N PHE A 243 -8.16 -2.21 8.16
CA PHE A 243 -7.67 -1.02 7.46
C PHE A 243 -6.14 -1.01 7.35
N ALA A 244 -5.43 -1.38 8.42
CA ALA A 244 -3.97 -1.54 8.37
C ALA A 244 -3.54 -2.56 7.32
N SER A 245 -4.25 -3.70 7.23
CA SER A 245 -4.03 -4.70 6.20
C SER A 245 -4.20 -4.14 4.79
N ARG A 246 -5.22 -3.32 4.55
CA ARG A 246 -5.46 -2.69 3.24
C ARG A 246 -4.34 -1.70 2.87
N VAL A 247 -3.83 -0.94 3.83
CA VAL A 247 -2.68 -0.06 3.59
C VAL A 247 -1.42 -0.89 3.28
N LEU A 248 -1.20 -2.01 3.99
CA LEU A 248 -0.11 -2.93 3.70
C LEU A 248 -0.24 -3.55 2.29
N GLN A 249 -1.46 -3.88 1.84
CA GLN A 249 -1.73 -4.36 0.48
C GLN A 249 -1.29 -3.38 -0.61
N LEU A 250 -1.38 -2.06 -0.38
CA LEU A 250 -0.90 -1.04 -1.33
C LEU A 250 0.62 -1.06 -1.52
N LEU A 251 1.36 -1.61 -0.56
CA LEU A 251 2.80 -1.79 -0.64
C LEU A 251 3.11 -3.15 -1.27
N VAL A 252 2.57 -4.24 -0.73
CA VAL A 252 2.96 -5.60 -1.15
C VAL A 252 2.44 -5.99 -2.52
N CYS A 253 1.46 -5.28 -3.09
CA CYS A 253 0.99 -5.55 -4.45
C CYS A 253 2.04 -5.25 -5.53
N ASN A 254 3.08 -4.45 -5.20
CA ASN A 254 4.23 -4.25 -6.07
C ASN A 254 5.36 -5.23 -5.71
N PHE A 255 5.62 -6.18 -6.60
CA PHE A 255 6.63 -7.23 -6.41
C PHE A 255 8.07 -6.70 -6.35
N GLU A 256 8.35 -5.51 -6.88
CA GLU A 256 9.68 -4.88 -6.78
C GLU A 256 10.06 -4.55 -5.34
N TYR A 257 9.07 -4.41 -4.44
CA TYR A 257 9.33 -4.08 -3.04
C TYR A 257 9.64 -5.30 -2.17
N HIS A 258 9.38 -6.51 -2.67
CA HIS A 258 9.43 -7.74 -1.89
C HIS A 258 10.82 -8.05 -1.35
N GLU A 259 11.87 -7.88 -2.15
CA GLU A 259 13.25 -8.08 -1.69
C GLU A 259 13.62 -7.11 -0.57
N PHE A 260 13.24 -5.83 -0.72
CA PHE A 260 13.46 -4.82 0.30
C PHE A 260 12.71 -5.15 1.59
N ILE A 261 11.43 -5.55 1.50
CA ILE A 261 10.61 -5.95 2.64
C ILE A 261 11.26 -7.13 3.37
N LEU A 262 11.64 -8.19 2.64
CA LEU A 262 12.26 -9.37 3.21
C LEU A 262 13.56 -9.06 3.96
N LYS A 263 14.38 -8.15 3.41
CA LYS A 263 15.65 -7.75 4.01
C LYS A 263 15.45 -7.04 5.35
N ASN A 264 14.38 -6.24 5.46
CA ASN A 264 14.13 -5.39 6.62
C ASN A 264 13.16 -6.01 7.64
N HIS A 265 12.32 -6.97 7.25
CA HIS A 265 11.36 -7.62 8.13
C HIS A 265 11.19 -9.11 7.81
N ARG A 266 12.00 -9.94 8.46
CA ARG A 266 12.02 -11.40 8.22
C ARG A 266 10.83 -12.15 8.84
N GLY A 267 10.21 -11.60 9.88
CA GLY A 267 9.10 -12.22 10.61
C GLY A 267 7.74 -12.09 9.90
N ILE A 268 7.67 -11.37 8.79
CA ILE A 268 6.41 -10.98 8.14
C ILE A 268 5.46 -12.14 7.86
N ILE A 269 5.96 -13.28 7.38
CA ILE A 269 5.09 -14.41 7.05
C ILE A 269 4.54 -15.04 8.34
N SER A 270 5.38 -15.26 9.36
CA SER A 270 4.93 -15.83 10.64
C SER A 270 3.84 -14.96 11.30
N GLU A 271 4.05 -13.64 11.34
CA GLU A 271 3.07 -12.68 11.89
C GLU A 271 1.76 -12.65 11.09
N LEU A 272 1.80 -12.83 9.77
CA LEU A 272 0.60 -12.94 8.95
C LEU A 272 -0.17 -14.24 9.24
N PHE A 273 0.53 -15.34 9.52
CA PHE A 273 -0.14 -16.58 9.95
C PHE A 273 -0.74 -16.43 11.36
N ASP A 274 -0.09 -15.72 12.28
CA ASP A 274 -0.68 -15.37 13.58
C ASP A 274 -1.98 -14.56 13.41
N ALA A 275 -2.00 -13.60 12.48
CA ALA A 275 -3.21 -12.82 12.16
C ALA A 275 -4.31 -13.67 11.49
N LEU A 276 -3.93 -14.74 10.77
CA LEU A 276 -4.89 -15.64 10.11
C LEU A 276 -5.68 -16.51 11.10
N GLU A 277 -5.04 -16.90 12.20
CA GLU A 277 -5.63 -17.79 13.22
C GLU A 277 -6.64 -17.08 14.14
N ASN A 278 -6.54 -15.75 14.30
CA ASN A 278 -7.19 -15.01 15.39
C ASN A 278 -8.40 -14.14 14.98
N GLU A 279 -8.80 -14.09 13.70
CA GLU A 279 -9.77 -13.08 13.24
C GLU A 279 -10.93 -13.62 12.36
N ASP A 280 -11.93 -12.76 12.15
CA ASP A 280 -13.14 -13.03 11.37
C ASP A 280 -12.90 -13.14 9.84
N LEU A 281 -13.95 -13.50 9.09
CA LEU A 281 -13.91 -13.73 7.65
C LEU A 281 -13.34 -12.55 6.84
N GLN A 282 -13.53 -11.31 7.30
CA GLN A 282 -13.05 -10.12 6.58
C GLN A 282 -11.54 -9.98 6.73
N MET A 283 -11.00 -10.28 7.90
CA MET A 283 -9.56 -10.27 8.10
C MET A 283 -8.89 -11.43 7.38
N GLN A 284 -9.47 -12.64 7.42
CA GLN A 284 -8.99 -13.77 6.63
C GLN A 284 -8.86 -13.39 5.15
N ALA A 285 -9.83 -12.67 4.58
CA ALA A 285 -9.76 -12.18 3.21
C ALA A 285 -8.61 -11.18 2.99
N CYS A 286 -8.32 -10.31 3.96
CA CYS A 286 -7.24 -9.34 3.87
C CYS A 286 -5.85 -9.99 3.98
N VAL A 287 -5.66 -10.87 4.96
CA VAL A 287 -4.40 -11.58 5.21
C VAL A 287 -4.07 -12.53 4.05
N THR A 288 -5.04 -13.32 3.60
CA THR A 288 -4.84 -14.22 2.44
C THR A 288 -4.51 -13.43 1.17
N LYS A 289 -5.04 -12.23 0.98
CA LYS A 289 -4.65 -11.38 -0.15
C LYS A 289 -3.20 -10.90 -0.06
N ILE A 290 -2.71 -10.57 1.14
CA ILE A 290 -1.31 -10.21 1.38
C ILE A 290 -0.39 -11.42 1.09
N LEU A 291 -0.73 -12.59 1.63
CA LEU A 291 0.01 -13.84 1.38
C LEU A 291 -0.02 -14.22 -0.11
N MET A 292 -1.14 -13.98 -0.80
CA MET A 292 -1.24 -14.18 -2.24
C MET A 292 -0.22 -13.32 -2.99
N TYR A 293 -0.10 -12.03 -2.66
CA TYR A 293 0.94 -11.18 -3.25
C TYR A 293 2.34 -11.73 -2.98
N PHE A 294 2.69 -12.07 -1.74
CA PHE A 294 4.01 -12.64 -1.42
C PHE A 294 4.30 -13.96 -2.14
N SER A 295 3.31 -14.86 -2.23
CA SER A 295 3.46 -16.14 -2.96
C SER A 295 3.69 -15.95 -4.46
N ALA A 296 3.17 -14.87 -5.05
CA ALA A 296 3.40 -14.52 -6.45
C ALA A 296 4.82 -13.97 -6.69
N GLY A 297 5.48 -13.44 -5.64
CA GLY A 297 6.80 -12.83 -5.67
C GLY A 297 7.96 -13.81 -5.79
N SER A 298 8.95 -13.66 -4.91
CA SER A 298 10.22 -14.40 -4.98
C SER A 298 10.16 -15.79 -4.29
N LEU A 299 11.08 -16.68 -4.67
CA LEU A 299 11.20 -18.03 -4.09
C LEU A 299 11.27 -18.02 -2.54
N PRO A 300 12.03 -17.14 -1.87
CA PRO A 300 12.09 -17.11 -0.40
C PRO A 300 10.71 -16.94 0.26
N PHE A 301 9.82 -16.13 -0.31
CA PHE A 301 8.48 -15.98 0.23
C PHE A 301 7.65 -17.25 0.09
N ARG A 302 7.76 -17.97 -1.02
CA ARG A 302 7.09 -19.27 -1.19
C ARG A 302 7.57 -20.29 -0.17
N GLU A 303 8.88 -20.40 0.02
CA GLU A 303 9.48 -21.32 0.99
C GLU A 303 9.04 -21.00 2.42
N MET A 304 9.05 -19.73 2.82
CA MET A 304 8.57 -19.32 4.15
C MET A 304 7.07 -19.60 4.33
N ILE A 305 6.23 -19.35 3.32
CA ILE A 305 4.80 -19.65 3.40
C ILE A 305 4.57 -21.16 3.54
N ILE A 306 5.28 -21.99 2.76
CA ILE A 306 5.20 -23.46 2.88
C ILE A 306 5.62 -23.90 4.28
N GLN A 307 6.73 -23.36 4.80
CA GLN A 307 7.24 -23.71 6.12
C GLN A 307 6.22 -23.38 7.22
N GLU A 308 5.67 -22.16 7.22
CA GLU A 308 4.67 -21.73 8.20
C GLU A 308 3.39 -22.57 8.09
N ASP A 309 2.88 -22.79 6.87
CA ASP A 309 1.68 -23.60 6.64
C ASP A 309 1.86 -25.04 7.15
N VAL A 310 2.97 -25.69 6.82
CA VAL A 310 3.27 -27.06 7.30
C VAL A 310 3.43 -27.10 8.82
N SER A 311 4.13 -26.12 9.41
CA SER A 311 4.41 -26.10 10.85
C SER A 311 3.17 -25.91 11.71
N ARG A 312 2.11 -25.31 11.15
CA ARG A 312 0.84 -24.99 11.81
C ARG A 312 -0.31 -25.94 11.41
N ASP A 313 0.02 -27.12 10.88
CA ASP A 313 -0.94 -28.14 10.40
C ASP A 313 -1.89 -27.65 9.30
N PHE A 314 -1.33 -26.95 8.31
CA PHE A 314 -1.98 -26.56 7.05
C PHE A 314 -3.21 -25.65 7.19
N PRO A 315 -3.10 -24.48 7.87
CA PRO A 315 -4.21 -23.53 7.97
C PRO A 315 -4.72 -23.04 6.60
N LEU A 316 -3.87 -22.97 5.56
CA LEU A 316 -4.34 -22.65 4.20
C LEU A 316 -5.32 -23.71 3.68
N LEU A 317 -5.06 -25.00 3.91
CA LEU A 317 -5.97 -26.07 3.49
C LEU A 317 -7.26 -26.09 4.30
N PHE A 318 -7.20 -25.70 5.59
CA PHE A 318 -8.39 -25.55 6.41
C PHE A 318 -9.33 -24.47 5.83
N LEU A 319 -8.79 -23.33 5.38
CA LEU A 319 -9.57 -22.25 4.77
C LEU A 319 -10.25 -22.66 3.46
N LEU A 320 -9.70 -23.64 2.72
CA LEU A 320 -10.36 -24.17 1.52
C LEU A 320 -11.68 -24.90 1.85
N LYS A 321 -11.94 -25.32 3.09
CA LYS A 321 -13.10 -26.17 3.43
C LYS A 321 -14.35 -25.41 3.93
N GLY A 322 -14.29 -24.10 4.14
CA GLY A 322 -15.43 -23.40 4.77
C GLY A 322 -15.40 -21.88 4.77
N SER A 323 -14.55 -21.23 3.97
CA SER A 323 -14.42 -19.77 3.95
C SER A 323 -15.25 -19.09 2.86
N SER A 324 -15.25 -17.75 2.86
CA SER A 324 -15.92 -16.94 1.83
C SER A 324 -15.30 -17.14 0.45
N GLN A 325 -16.07 -16.90 -0.61
CA GLN A 325 -15.62 -17.07 -1.99
C GLN A 325 -14.33 -16.29 -2.32
N GLY A 326 -14.16 -15.08 -1.78
CA GLY A 326 -12.94 -14.29 -1.96
C GLY A 326 -11.71 -14.93 -1.28
N VAL A 327 -11.88 -15.47 -0.07
CA VAL A 327 -10.81 -16.21 0.62
C VAL A 327 -10.44 -17.46 -0.17
N LEU A 328 -11.42 -18.22 -0.66
CA LEU A 328 -11.17 -19.42 -1.47
C LEU A 328 -10.33 -19.10 -2.72
N VAL A 329 -10.64 -18.01 -3.42
CA VAL A 329 -9.87 -17.56 -4.59
C VAL A 329 -8.42 -17.22 -4.20
N HIS A 330 -8.22 -16.44 -3.14
CA HIS A 330 -6.88 -16.09 -2.69
C HIS A 330 -6.07 -17.31 -2.29
N VAL A 331 -6.65 -18.23 -1.52
CA VAL A 331 -5.97 -19.44 -1.05
C VAL A 331 -5.67 -20.40 -2.20
N ALA A 332 -6.61 -20.61 -3.14
CA ALA A 332 -6.34 -21.41 -4.34
C ALA A 332 -5.20 -20.79 -5.17
N CYS A 333 -5.15 -19.46 -5.27
CA CYS A 333 -4.06 -18.74 -5.94
C CYS A 333 -2.72 -18.90 -5.20
N ILE A 334 -2.70 -18.80 -3.86
CA ILE A 334 -1.52 -19.08 -3.04
C ILE A 334 -1.01 -20.49 -3.33
N VAL A 335 -1.85 -21.52 -3.16
CA VAL A 335 -1.46 -22.91 -3.37
C VAL A 335 -0.94 -23.13 -4.80
N ALA A 336 -1.59 -22.54 -5.81
CA ALA A 336 -1.12 -22.62 -7.20
C ALA A 336 0.25 -21.96 -7.41
N ASN A 337 0.55 -20.87 -6.70
CA ASN A 337 1.86 -20.23 -6.72
C ASN A 337 2.92 -21.04 -5.93
N LEU A 338 2.54 -21.74 -4.86
CA LEU A 338 3.44 -22.61 -4.09
C LEU A 338 3.77 -23.92 -4.84
N ALA A 339 2.90 -24.36 -5.75
CA ALA A 339 3.05 -25.62 -6.48
C ALA A 339 4.38 -25.77 -7.22
N VAL A 340 5.00 -24.66 -7.63
CA VAL A 340 6.31 -24.65 -8.32
C VAL A 340 7.50 -24.81 -7.37
N SER A 341 7.28 -24.81 -6.06
CA SER A 341 8.34 -24.82 -5.03
C SER A 341 8.08 -25.82 -3.90
N VAL A 342 6.92 -26.47 -3.86
CA VAL A 342 6.58 -27.41 -2.79
C VAL A 342 7.44 -28.66 -2.85
N ASN A 343 7.79 -29.19 -1.68
CA ASN A 343 8.44 -30.49 -1.56
C ASN A 343 7.43 -31.63 -1.81
N GLU A 344 7.90 -32.72 -2.42
CA GLU A 344 7.13 -33.94 -2.70
C GLU A 344 6.43 -34.51 -1.46
N ASN A 345 7.03 -34.38 -0.27
CA ASN A 345 6.45 -34.84 1.00
C ASN A 345 5.10 -34.19 1.34
N TYR A 346 4.84 -32.98 0.84
CA TYR A 346 3.63 -32.20 1.15
C TYR A 346 2.72 -32.02 -0.06
N MET A 347 3.25 -32.22 -1.27
CA MET A 347 2.56 -31.98 -2.54
C MET A 347 1.20 -32.66 -2.63
N ASN A 348 1.13 -33.95 -2.32
CA ASN A 348 -0.11 -34.72 -2.39
C ASN A 348 -1.20 -34.19 -1.45
N ARG A 349 -0.83 -33.59 -0.32
CA ARG A 349 -1.79 -32.99 0.63
C ARG A 349 -2.44 -31.74 0.04
N TYR A 350 -1.66 -30.88 -0.65
CA TYR A 350 -2.21 -29.73 -1.37
C TYR A 350 -3.08 -30.15 -2.55
N ILE A 351 -2.64 -31.14 -3.35
CA ILE A 351 -3.44 -31.69 -4.46
C ILE A 351 -4.80 -32.18 -3.96
N THR A 352 -4.81 -33.00 -2.91
CA THR A 352 -6.06 -33.51 -2.33
C THR A 352 -6.94 -32.37 -1.83
N GLY A 353 -6.39 -31.37 -1.12
CA GLY A 353 -7.17 -30.21 -0.65
C GLY A 353 -7.81 -29.41 -1.79
N MET A 354 -7.10 -29.19 -2.90
CA MET A 354 -7.67 -28.52 -4.08
C MET A 354 -8.76 -29.36 -4.77
N CYS A 355 -8.57 -30.68 -4.86
CA CYS A 355 -9.56 -31.60 -5.43
C CYS A 355 -10.81 -31.74 -4.55
N GLU A 356 -10.66 -31.77 -3.22
CA GLU A 356 -11.78 -31.72 -2.28
C GLU A 356 -12.60 -30.45 -2.48
N LEU A 357 -11.95 -29.30 -2.66
CA LEU A 357 -12.66 -28.05 -2.95
C LEU A 357 -13.51 -28.12 -4.23
N LEU A 358 -13.03 -28.80 -5.29
CA LEU A 358 -13.82 -29.00 -6.52
C LEU A 358 -15.13 -29.77 -6.30
N THR A 359 -15.23 -30.57 -5.23
CA THR A 359 -16.47 -31.29 -4.90
C THR A 359 -17.53 -30.36 -4.28
N CYS A 360 -17.12 -29.24 -3.70
CA CYS A 360 -18.00 -28.31 -2.98
C CYS A 360 -18.33 -27.02 -3.76
N VAL A 361 -17.54 -26.69 -4.79
CA VAL A 361 -17.70 -25.44 -5.55
C VAL A 361 -18.73 -25.59 -6.66
N LYS A 362 -19.67 -24.64 -6.74
CA LYS A 362 -20.61 -24.52 -7.87
C LYS A 362 -19.87 -24.08 -9.13
N GLN A 363 -20.24 -24.61 -10.30
CA GLN A 363 -19.61 -24.35 -11.60
C GLN A 363 -19.79 -22.91 -12.15
N GLU A 364 -19.94 -21.90 -11.30
CA GLU A 364 -20.27 -20.51 -11.67
C GLU A 364 -19.14 -19.52 -11.36
N ASN A 365 -18.05 -19.96 -10.74
CA ASN A 365 -16.91 -19.10 -10.40
C ASN A 365 -15.69 -19.44 -11.27
N GLU A 366 -15.58 -18.76 -12.42
CA GLU A 366 -14.46 -18.91 -13.36
C GLU A 366 -13.09 -18.69 -12.69
N GLU A 367 -12.96 -17.63 -11.90
CA GLU A 367 -11.69 -17.26 -11.27
C GLU A 367 -11.20 -18.36 -10.32
N LEU A 368 -12.07 -18.86 -9.44
CA LEU A 368 -11.73 -19.93 -8.51
C LEU A 368 -11.35 -21.23 -9.24
N LEU A 369 -12.17 -21.64 -10.22
CA LEU A 369 -11.90 -22.86 -11.00
C LEU A 369 -10.60 -22.73 -11.80
N SER A 370 -10.31 -21.54 -12.34
CA SER A 370 -9.07 -21.25 -13.05
C SER A 370 -7.86 -21.36 -12.11
N GLN A 371 -7.93 -20.79 -10.91
CA GLN A 371 -6.85 -20.94 -9.92
C GLN A 371 -6.65 -22.39 -9.49
N ILE A 372 -7.74 -23.15 -9.32
CA ILE A 372 -7.66 -24.58 -8.98
C ILE A 372 -6.98 -25.37 -10.11
N GLY A 373 -7.46 -25.22 -11.34
CA GLY A 373 -6.88 -25.87 -12.51
C GLY A 373 -5.41 -25.49 -12.71
N ARG A 374 -5.06 -24.20 -12.55
CA ARG A 374 -3.67 -23.71 -12.65
C ARG A 374 -2.77 -24.40 -11.64
N GLY A 375 -3.18 -24.50 -10.37
CA GLY A 375 -2.41 -25.15 -9.33
C GLY A 375 -2.22 -26.64 -9.56
N LEU A 376 -3.29 -27.37 -9.89
CA LEU A 376 -3.21 -28.79 -10.20
C LEU A 376 -2.31 -29.06 -11.42
N ALA A 377 -2.40 -28.23 -12.47
CA ALA A 377 -1.52 -28.35 -13.63
C ALA A 377 -0.04 -28.08 -13.28
N ASN A 378 0.24 -27.14 -12.37
CA ASN A 378 1.60 -26.89 -11.90
C ASN A 378 2.14 -28.07 -11.08
N PHE A 379 1.33 -28.69 -10.21
CA PHE A 379 1.75 -29.90 -9.50
C PHE A 379 2.06 -31.06 -10.45
N ALA A 380 1.27 -31.22 -11.52
CA ALA A 380 1.45 -32.27 -12.51
C ALA A 380 2.77 -32.16 -13.31
N GLU A 381 3.51 -31.05 -13.23
CA GLU A 381 4.87 -30.97 -13.79
C GLU A 381 5.84 -31.90 -13.06
N ASN A 382 5.58 -32.22 -11.79
CA ASN A 382 6.34 -33.24 -11.08
C ASN A 382 5.70 -34.62 -11.31
N SER A 383 6.44 -35.49 -12.01
CA SER A 383 6.05 -36.87 -12.30
C SER A 383 5.69 -37.70 -11.06
N SER A 384 6.26 -37.41 -9.88
CA SER A 384 5.94 -38.14 -8.65
C SER A 384 4.50 -37.91 -8.16
N SER A 385 3.85 -36.83 -8.61
CA SER A 385 2.44 -36.54 -8.32
C SER A 385 1.45 -37.23 -9.27
N ALA A 386 1.92 -37.79 -10.39
CA ALA A 386 1.07 -38.18 -11.51
C ALA A 386 0.02 -39.23 -11.11
N LEU A 387 0.43 -40.31 -10.43
CA LEU A 387 -0.49 -41.36 -9.99
C LEU A 387 -1.54 -40.84 -9.00
N HIS A 388 -1.13 -39.96 -8.08
CA HIS A 388 -2.04 -39.33 -7.12
C HIS A 388 -3.04 -38.40 -7.82
N MET A 389 -2.60 -37.65 -8.83
CA MET A 389 -3.45 -36.80 -9.65
C MET A 389 -4.45 -37.62 -10.49
N ILE A 390 -4.01 -38.75 -11.06
CA ILE A 390 -4.86 -39.65 -11.85
C ILE A 390 -6.02 -40.20 -11.00
N HIS A 391 -5.77 -40.52 -9.73
CA HIS A 391 -6.83 -40.90 -8.80
C HIS A 391 -7.93 -39.83 -8.67
N HIS A 392 -7.57 -38.54 -8.75
CA HIS A 392 -8.51 -37.42 -8.73
C HIS A 392 -9.01 -36.98 -10.12
N LEU A 393 -8.57 -37.63 -11.20
CA LEU A 393 -8.91 -37.22 -12.57
C LEU A 393 -10.42 -37.16 -12.84
N PRO A 394 -11.28 -38.06 -12.31
CA PRO A 394 -12.73 -37.96 -12.52
C PRO A 394 -13.36 -36.64 -12.06
N ILE A 395 -12.98 -36.14 -10.87
CA ILE A 395 -13.50 -34.85 -10.37
C ILE A 395 -12.91 -33.66 -11.14
N ILE A 396 -11.64 -33.76 -11.55
CA ILE A 396 -10.99 -32.76 -12.40
C ILE A 396 -11.71 -32.66 -13.74
N VAL A 397 -12.06 -33.79 -14.35
CA VAL A 397 -12.81 -33.82 -15.60
C VAL A 397 -14.18 -33.19 -15.41
N SER A 398 -14.96 -33.63 -14.41
CA SER A 398 -16.33 -33.15 -14.23
C SER A 398 -16.41 -31.67 -13.89
N SER A 399 -15.44 -31.15 -13.13
CA SER A 399 -15.48 -29.76 -12.62
C SER A 399 -14.69 -28.76 -13.47
N LEU A 400 -13.60 -29.18 -14.11
CA LEU A 400 -12.70 -28.29 -14.88
C LEU A 400 -12.79 -28.53 -16.39
N LEU A 401 -12.55 -29.76 -16.85
CA LEU A 401 -12.54 -30.06 -18.29
C LEU A 401 -13.91 -29.85 -18.96
N LYS A 402 -14.99 -30.15 -18.23
CA LYS A 402 -16.37 -29.94 -18.67
C LYS A 402 -16.93 -28.56 -18.29
N SER A 403 -16.08 -27.66 -17.77
CA SER A 403 -16.50 -26.31 -17.39
C SER A 403 -16.99 -25.52 -18.61
N SER A 404 -17.99 -24.66 -18.41
CA SER A 404 -18.43 -23.70 -19.42
C SER A 404 -17.38 -22.62 -19.71
N PHE A 405 -16.47 -22.37 -18.77
CA PHE A 405 -15.40 -21.38 -18.90
C PHE A 405 -14.17 -21.94 -19.59
N GLU A 406 -13.53 -21.14 -20.44
CA GLU A 406 -12.37 -21.56 -21.21
C GLU A 406 -11.14 -21.81 -20.33
N ALA A 407 -10.78 -20.88 -19.45
CA ALA A 407 -9.55 -20.96 -18.67
C ALA A 407 -9.43 -22.26 -17.81
N PRO A 408 -10.47 -22.71 -17.08
CA PRO A 408 -10.45 -24.00 -16.39
C PRO A 408 -10.24 -25.19 -17.33
N ARG A 409 -10.88 -25.20 -18.51
CA ARG A 409 -10.72 -26.28 -19.51
C ARG A 409 -9.27 -26.36 -20.00
N ILE A 410 -8.67 -25.22 -20.32
CA ILE A 410 -7.29 -25.15 -20.81
C ILE A 410 -6.30 -25.65 -19.76
N HIS A 411 -6.48 -25.27 -18.49
CA HIS A 411 -5.64 -25.79 -17.41
C HIS A 411 -5.82 -27.30 -17.21
N ALA A 412 -7.04 -27.82 -17.30
CA ALA A 412 -7.30 -29.27 -17.24
C ALA A 412 -6.64 -30.03 -18.40
N CYS A 413 -6.70 -29.49 -19.63
CA CYS A 413 -5.99 -30.06 -20.77
C CYS A 413 -4.46 -30.07 -20.56
N ARG A 414 -3.88 -28.97 -20.07
CA ARG A 414 -2.44 -28.91 -19.74
C ARG A 414 -2.07 -29.98 -18.72
N LEU A 415 -2.86 -30.13 -17.65
CA LEU A 415 -2.68 -31.18 -16.65
C LEU A 415 -2.71 -32.58 -17.28
N ILE A 416 -3.72 -32.89 -18.08
CA ILE A 416 -3.88 -34.21 -18.72
C ILE A 416 -2.69 -34.53 -19.64
N VAL A 417 -2.19 -33.55 -20.40
CA VAL A 417 -1.00 -33.71 -21.25
C VAL A 417 0.26 -34.04 -20.42
N LEU A 418 0.42 -33.40 -19.25
CA LEU A 418 1.53 -33.70 -18.34
C LEU A 418 1.39 -35.12 -17.73
N LEU A 419 0.17 -35.53 -17.40
CA LEU A 419 -0.11 -36.91 -16.96
C LEU A 419 0.18 -37.93 -18.08
N PHE A 420 -0.20 -37.65 -19.32
CA PHE A 420 0.16 -38.50 -20.46
C PHE A 420 1.66 -38.59 -20.70
N SER A 421 2.41 -37.53 -20.38
CA SER A 421 3.87 -37.54 -20.49
C SER A 421 4.53 -38.42 -19.43
N SER A 422 3.86 -38.64 -18.29
CA SER A 422 4.40 -39.40 -17.15
C SER A 422 3.85 -40.83 -17.06
N GLU A 423 2.53 -41.00 -17.19
CA GLU A 423 1.78 -42.22 -16.88
C GLU A 423 0.68 -42.47 -17.95
N PHE A 424 1.07 -42.50 -19.23
CA PHE A 424 0.14 -42.57 -20.36
C PHE A 424 -0.95 -43.65 -20.25
N PRO A 425 -0.63 -44.95 -20.01
CA PRO A 425 -1.65 -46.00 -20.06
C PRO A 425 -2.71 -45.84 -18.97
N VAL A 426 -2.29 -45.44 -17.77
CA VAL A 426 -3.18 -45.29 -16.61
C VAL A 426 -4.06 -44.05 -16.75
N ALA A 427 -3.47 -42.92 -17.17
CA ALA A 427 -4.23 -41.70 -17.42
C ALA A 427 -5.25 -41.89 -18.56
N LEU A 428 -4.88 -42.62 -19.62
CA LEU A 428 -5.77 -42.89 -20.74
C LEU A 428 -6.94 -43.78 -20.33
N ASP A 429 -6.69 -44.82 -19.54
CA ASP A 429 -7.74 -45.72 -19.04
C ASP A 429 -8.82 -44.93 -18.27
N VAL A 430 -8.42 -44.06 -17.34
CA VAL A 430 -9.36 -43.23 -16.57
C VAL A 430 -10.07 -42.20 -17.46
N LEU A 431 -9.36 -41.50 -18.33
CA LEU A 431 -9.95 -40.48 -19.21
C LEU A 431 -10.94 -41.08 -20.22
N SER A 432 -10.68 -42.31 -20.68
CA SER A 432 -11.57 -43.04 -21.60
C SER A 432 -12.93 -43.36 -20.98
N GLN A 433 -13.02 -43.45 -19.65
CA GLN A 433 -14.28 -43.68 -18.93
C GLN A 433 -15.13 -42.41 -18.87
N SER A 434 -14.51 -41.23 -18.80
CA SER A 434 -15.19 -39.93 -18.87
C SER A 434 -14.19 -38.81 -19.17
N GLY A 435 -14.45 -38.01 -20.20
CA GLY A 435 -13.67 -36.80 -20.51
C GLY A 435 -12.82 -36.86 -21.77
N LEU A 436 -12.65 -38.02 -22.41
CA LEU A 436 -11.80 -38.15 -23.60
C LEU A 436 -12.30 -37.29 -24.77
N ASP A 437 -13.60 -37.30 -25.03
CA ASP A 437 -14.20 -36.50 -26.11
C ASP A 437 -14.03 -35.00 -25.83
N GLU A 438 -14.30 -34.56 -24.60
CA GLU A 438 -14.14 -33.17 -24.19
C GLU A 438 -12.67 -32.72 -24.23
N PHE A 439 -11.74 -33.61 -23.86
CA PHE A 439 -10.30 -33.36 -23.97
C PHE A 439 -9.88 -33.18 -25.43
N ILE A 440 -10.26 -34.11 -26.31
CA ILE A 440 -9.93 -34.03 -27.73
C ILE A 440 -10.53 -32.77 -28.34
N ALA A 441 -11.82 -32.50 -28.11
CA ALA A 441 -12.49 -31.31 -28.61
C ALA A 441 -11.75 -30.03 -28.17
N THR A 442 -11.46 -29.89 -26.87
CA THR A 442 -10.76 -28.72 -26.34
C THR A 442 -9.35 -28.57 -26.92
N VAL A 443 -8.62 -29.67 -27.10
CA VAL A 443 -7.28 -29.63 -27.71
C VAL A 443 -7.34 -29.21 -29.17
N PHE A 444 -8.31 -29.71 -29.95
CA PHE A 444 -8.45 -29.38 -31.37
C PHE A 444 -9.04 -27.98 -31.62
N ASP A 445 -9.71 -27.40 -30.63
CA ASP A 445 -10.15 -26.00 -30.65
C ASP A 445 -8.98 -25.00 -30.43
N LEU A 446 -7.80 -25.46 -29.99
CA LEU A 446 -6.65 -24.59 -29.80
C LEU A 446 -6.15 -24.01 -31.13
N PRO A 447 -5.92 -22.68 -31.23
CA PRO A 447 -5.45 -22.06 -32.47
C PRO A 447 -4.15 -22.70 -33.00
N GLY A 448 -4.17 -23.15 -34.25
CA GLY A 448 -3.00 -23.70 -34.96
C GLY A 448 -2.60 -25.13 -34.60
N ILE A 449 -3.37 -25.83 -33.75
CA ILE A 449 -3.05 -27.20 -33.35
C ILE A 449 -3.09 -28.18 -34.52
N THR A 450 -4.12 -28.10 -35.37
CA THR A 450 -4.30 -28.97 -36.54
C THR A 450 -3.14 -28.82 -37.52
N ASP A 451 -2.74 -27.57 -37.80
CA ASP A 451 -1.59 -27.28 -38.67
C ASP A 451 -0.28 -27.77 -38.05
N THR A 452 -0.11 -27.59 -36.74
CA THR A 452 1.07 -28.08 -36.00
C THR A 452 1.18 -29.58 -36.09
N ILE A 453 0.11 -30.33 -35.77
CA ILE A 453 0.06 -31.79 -35.84
C ILE A 453 0.34 -32.27 -37.27
N ASN A 454 -0.31 -31.68 -38.28
CA ASN A 454 -0.08 -32.02 -39.68
C ASN A 454 1.39 -31.77 -40.09
N SER A 455 1.99 -30.66 -39.66
CA SER A 455 3.39 -30.36 -39.92
C SER A 455 4.34 -31.39 -39.29
N LEU A 456 4.03 -31.87 -38.07
CA LEU A 456 4.81 -32.89 -37.38
C LEU A 456 4.71 -34.24 -38.09
N PHE A 457 3.52 -34.62 -38.58
CA PHE A 457 3.36 -35.81 -39.41
C PHE A 457 4.14 -35.70 -40.73
N LEU A 458 4.07 -34.54 -41.41
CA LEU A 458 4.80 -34.31 -42.66
C LEU A 458 6.33 -34.34 -42.50
N ARG A 459 6.86 -34.04 -41.31
CA ARG A 459 8.28 -34.22 -40.99
C ARG A 459 8.69 -35.70 -40.85
N LYS A 460 7.75 -36.57 -40.46
CA LYS A 460 7.99 -38.02 -40.32
C LYS A 460 7.70 -38.77 -41.61
N VAL A 461 6.71 -38.31 -42.38
CA VAL A 461 6.29 -38.88 -43.66
C VAL A 461 6.17 -37.73 -44.66
N SER A 462 7.24 -37.48 -45.42
CA SER A 462 7.22 -36.47 -46.47
C SER A 462 6.08 -36.75 -47.45
N ARG A 463 5.36 -35.71 -47.90
CA ARG A 463 4.52 -35.85 -49.10
C ARG A 463 5.43 -36.40 -50.18
N LEU A 464 5.12 -37.57 -50.72
CA LEU A 464 5.77 -38.08 -51.92
C LEU A 464 5.77 -36.92 -52.93
N SER A 465 6.95 -36.36 -53.21
CA SER A 465 7.09 -35.48 -54.35
C SER A 465 6.70 -36.33 -55.55
N VAL A 466 5.66 -35.90 -56.27
CA VAL A 466 5.36 -36.46 -57.58
C VAL A 466 6.66 -36.31 -58.38
N CYS A 467 7.37 -37.42 -58.56
CA CYS A 467 8.57 -37.46 -59.38
C CYS A 467 8.16 -37.01 -60.78
N GLN A 468 8.81 -35.91 -61.19
CA GLN A 468 9.18 -35.56 -62.55
C GLN A 468 8.96 -36.71 -63.56
N LYS A 469 8.11 -36.44 -64.55
CA LYS A 469 8.26 -36.99 -65.90
C LYS A 469 8.25 -35.83 -66.88
#